data_AF-A0A835Y4R0-F1
#
_entry.id   AF-A0A835Y4R0-F1
#
_cell.length_a   1.000
_cell.length_b   1.000
_cell.length_c   1.000
_cell.angle_alpha   90.00
_cell.angle_beta   90.00
_cell.angle_gamma   90.00
#
_symmetry.space_group_name_H-M   'P 1'
#
loop_
_entity.id
_entity.type
_entity.pdbx_description
1 polymer ?
#
loop_
_entity_poly.entity_id
_entity_poly.type
_entity_poly.pdbx_seq_one_letter_code
_entity_poly.pdbx_strand_id
1 'polypeptide(L)'
;MQARVAKSRGSSVAPQNLFYHLDTMAALTCSSAKAVVLSRASARPTPRRLSVVASAQRKDVSSRREVLGASAAAFSLLLSSAPAHALFEASTQIVTDYTNDTTAILDKVKATLALDKDDPAKEDNVKALRKDINSWVAKYRREDRVAGKPSFGNTYSALNALAGHFNSFGATAPIPKKRLERLQKELDDAALLLTRNR
;
A
#
# COMPACT_ATOMS: atom_id res chain seq x y z
N MET A 1 -21.89 5.09 74.90
CA MET A 1 -20.75 4.16 74.83
C MET A 1 -19.59 4.89 74.15
N GLN A 2 -18.47 4.98 74.86
CA GLN A 2 -17.27 5.74 74.50
C GLN A 2 -16.31 4.95 73.57
N ALA A 3 -15.31 5.70 73.04
CA ALA A 3 -13.90 5.34 72.74
C ALA A 3 -13.59 4.77 71.34
N ARG A 4 -12.48 5.09 70.64
CA ARG A 4 -11.25 5.91 70.77
C ARG A 4 -10.66 6.03 69.33
N VAL A 5 -10.20 7.16 68.80
CA VAL A 5 -8.88 7.82 68.89
C VAL A 5 -7.64 6.92 68.66
N ALA A 6 -6.93 7.16 67.54
CA ALA A 6 -5.46 7.22 67.35
C ALA A 6 -5.22 7.51 65.84
N LYS A 7 -4.54 8.53 65.29
CA LYS A 7 -3.41 9.42 65.61
C LYS A 7 -2.07 8.71 65.82
N SER A 8 -1.29 8.59 64.74
CA SER A 8 0.17 8.58 64.81
C SER A 8 0.76 9.68 63.90
N ARG A 9 1.50 10.58 64.55
CA ARG A 9 2.61 11.40 64.02
C ARG A 9 3.85 10.47 64.05
N GLY A 10 4.95 10.60 63.33
CA GLY A 10 5.61 11.65 62.56
C GLY A 10 7.10 11.26 62.44
N SER A 11 7.94 12.19 61.97
CA SER A 11 9.41 12.16 61.81
C SER A 11 9.89 11.68 60.42
N SER A 12 10.28 12.54 59.46
CA SER A 12 11.32 13.59 59.45
C SER A 12 12.73 13.07 59.68
N VAL A 13 13.50 12.91 58.59
CA VAL A 13 14.91 13.37 58.45
C VAL A 13 15.21 13.58 56.94
N ALA A 14 15.67 14.78 56.59
CA ALA A 14 16.40 15.11 55.37
C ALA A 14 17.82 15.57 55.79
N PRO A 15 18.65 16.13 54.89
CA PRO A 15 19.46 15.52 53.84
C PRO A 15 20.97 15.63 54.16
N GLN A 16 21.85 14.92 53.44
CA GLN A 16 23.29 15.26 53.45
C GLN A 16 23.83 15.39 52.02
N ASN A 17 24.24 16.63 51.72
CA ASN A 17 25.12 17.03 50.64
C ASN A 17 26.53 16.48 50.90
N LEU A 18 27.21 16.04 49.85
CA LEU A 18 28.67 16.03 49.80
C LEU A 18 29.12 16.35 48.36
N PHE A 19 29.40 17.63 48.16
CA PHE A 19 30.23 18.20 47.09
C PHE A 19 31.70 18.08 47.53
N TYR A 20 32.59 17.55 46.68
CA TYR A 20 34.02 17.92 46.46
C TYR A 20 34.52 17.02 45.30
N HIS A 21 34.58 17.50 44.05
CA HIS A 21 35.75 18.08 43.36
C HIS A 21 36.99 17.19 43.33
N LEU A 22 37.37 16.66 42.15
CA LEU A 22 38.72 16.77 41.57
C LEU A 22 38.79 16.23 40.13
N ASP A 23 39.55 16.97 39.33
CA ASP A 23 39.90 16.82 37.92
C ASP A 23 40.43 15.44 37.49
N THR A 24 40.15 15.06 36.25
CA THR A 24 41.13 14.38 35.37
C THR A 24 40.76 14.64 33.91
N MET A 25 41.53 15.52 33.26
CA MET A 25 41.67 15.61 31.82
C MET A 25 42.37 14.35 31.29
N ALA A 26 41.72 13.64 30.38
CA ALA A 26 42.38 12.65 29.53
C ALA A 26 41.82 12.75 28.11
N ALA A 27 42.47 13.60 27.31
CA ALA A 27 42.44 13.48 25.87
C ALA A 27 43.31 12.28 25.47
N LEU A 28 42.73 11.26 24.83
CA LEU A 28 43.49 10.28 24.05
C LEU A 28 42.64 9.78 22.87
N THR A 29 43.07 10.23 21.70
CA THR A 29 43.35 9.43 20.50
C THR A 29 42.21 8.60 19.88
N CYS A 30 41.90 9.02 18.65
CA CYS A 30 41.30 8.26 17.56
C CYS A 30 41.68 6.76 17.57
N SER A 31 40.68 5.88 17.60
CA SER A 31 40.85 4.48 17.23
C SER A 31 39.68 4.04 16.37
N SER A 32 39.97 3.92 15.07
CA SER A 32 39.10 3.33 14.07
C SER A 32 38.99 1.84 14.33
N ALA A 33 37.89 1.41 14.96
CA ALA A 33 37.58 0.01 15.13
C ALA A 33 37.00 -0.53 13.80
N LYS A 34 37.85 -1.28 13.08
CA LYS A 34 37.43 -2.15 11.98
C LYS A 34 36.42 -3.17 12.53
N ALA A 35 35.15 -3.01 12.19
CA ALA A 35 34.16 -4.05 12.41
C ALA A 35 34.50 -5.25 11.51
N VAL A 36 34.98 -6.32 12.15
CA VAL A 36 35.19 -7.63 11.54
C VAL A 36 33.83 -8.15 11.07
N VAL A 37 33.71 -8.31 9.76
CA VAL A 37 32.60 -9.00 9.09
C VAL A 37 32.64 -10.46 9.52
N LEU A 38 31.77 -10.85 10.46
CA LEU A 38 31.41 -12.24 10.67
C LEU A 38 30.56 -12.70 9.48
N SER A 39 31.24 -13.23 8.47
CA SER A 39 30.63 -13.96 7.36
C SER A 39 29.89 -15.18 7.90
N ARG A 40 28.57 -15.04 8.11
CA ARG A 40 27.68 -16.18 8.31
C ARG A 40 27.61 -16.93 6.98
N ALA A 41 28.33 -18.04 6.89
CA ALA A 41 28.27 -18.96 5.76
C ALA A 41 26.83 -19.47 5.62
N SER A 42 26.08 -18.91 4.67
CA SER A 42 24.80 -19.44 4.24
C SER A 42 25.07 -20.67 3.39
N ALA A 43 24.71 -21.85 3.91
CA ALA A 43 24.81 -23.11 3.18
C ALA A 43 23.93 -23.02 1.92
N ARG A 44 24.58 -23.08 0.76
CA ARG A 44 23.94 -23.08 -0.56
C ARG A 44 23.23 -24.43 -0.77
N PRO A 45 21.92 -24.49 -1.04
CA PRO A 45 21.28 -25.73 -1.43
C PRO A 45 21.78 -26.12 -2.83
N THR A 46 22.31 -27.34 -2.94
CA THR A 46 22.68 -27.98 -4.20
C THR A 46 21.44 -28.26 -5.04
N PRO A 47 21.42 -27.94 -6.35
CA PRO A 47 20.31 -28.35 -7.20
C PRO A 47 20.38 -29.86 -7.44
N ARG A 48 19.47 -30.61 -6.83
CA ARG A 48 19.20 -32.01 -7.20
C ARG A 48 18.62 -32.02 -8.62
N ARG A 49 19.38 -32.58 -9.55
CA ARG A 49 18.95 -32.87 -10.93
C ARG A 49 17.90 -33.99 -10.89
N LEU A 50 16.63 -33.62 -11.04
CA LEU A 50 15.55 -34.58 -11.25
C LEU A 50 15.65 -35.09 -12.70
N SER A 51 16.02 -36.35 -12.88
CA SER A 51 15.90 -37.04 -14.18
C SER A 51 14.46 -37.54 -14.34
N VAL A 52 13.69 -36.91 -15.23
CA VAL A 52 12.41 -37.47 -15.68
C VAL A 52 12.73 -38.62 -16.63
N VAL A 53 12.52 -39.85 -16.15
CA VAL A 53 12.47 -41.03 -17.01
C VAL A 53 11.08 -41.05 -17.65
N ALA A 54 11.03 -40.68 -18.93
CA ALA A 54 9.84 -40.87 -19.75
C ALA A 54 9.68 -42.37 -20.02
N SER A 55 8.82 -43.05 -19.26
CA SER A 55 8.35 -44.38 -19.62
C SER A 55 7.44 -44.24 -20.84
N ALA A 56 7.97 -44.60 -22.01
CA ALA A 56 7.20 -44.73 -23.24
C ALA A 56 6.20 -45.89 -23.07
N GLN A 57 4.98 -45.57 -22.68
CA GLN A 57 3.88 -46.52 -22.71
C GLN A 57 3.50 -46.75 -24.17
N ARG A 58 4.06 -47.81 -24.78
CA ARG A 58 3.63 -48.31 -26.09
C ARG A 58 2.15 -48.65 -25.98
N LYS A 59 1.29 -47.84 -26.62
CA LYS A 59 -0.07 -48.28 -26.92
C LYS A 59 0.01 -49.27 -28.06
N ASP A 60 -0.36 -50.49 -27.72
CA ASP A 60 -0.48 -51.59 -28.64
C ASP A 60 -1.47 -51.25 -29.76
N VAL A 61 -1.05 -51.57 -30.99
CA VAL A 61 -1.79 -51.30 -32.21
C VAL A 61 -2.60 -52.55 -32.51
N SER A 62 -3.83 -52.62 -31.99
CA SER A 62 -4.80 -53.60 -32.47
C SER A 62 -5.77 -52.90 -33.43
N SER A 63 -5.40 -52.96 -34.70
CA SER A 63 -6.32 -52.75 -35.83
C SER A 63 -7.35 -53.88 -35.83
N ARG A 64 -8.64 -53.57 -35.65
CA ARG A 64 -9.74 -54.31 -36.29
C ARG A 64 -10.95 -53.40 -36.54
N ARG A 65 -11.08 -53.06 -37.82
CA ARG A 65 -12.34 -53.01 -38.59
C ARG A 65 -13.33 -51.88 -38.28
N GLU A 66 -13.40 -50.98 -39.26
CA GLU A 66 -14.63 -50.48 -39.86
C GLU A 66 -15.71 -49.91 -38.95
N VAL A 67 -15.76 -48.58 -38.86
CA VAL A 67 -16.98 -47.85 -39.24
C VAL A 67 -16.55 -46.55 -39.92
N LEU A 68 -16.44 -46.59 -41.25
CA LEU A 68 -16.60 -45.43 -42.11
C LEU A 68 -18.09 -45.08 -42.09
N GLY A 69 -18.44 -43.92 -41.53
CA GLY A 69 -19.80 -43.39 -41.51
C GLY A 69 -19.75 -41.88 -41.58
N ALA A 70 -20.10 -41.36 -42.75
CA ALA A 70 -19.94 -39.98 -43.18
C ALA A 70 -20.88 -38.99 -42.48
N SER A 71 -20.39 -37.77 -42.25
CA SER A 71 -21.16 -36.54 -42.48
C SER A 71 -20.26 -35.31 -42.39
N ALA A 72 -19.70 -34.92 -43.53
CA ALA A 72 -19.32 -33.54 -43.81
C ALA A 72 -20.59 -32.79 -44.24
N ALA A 73 -21.06 -31.82 -43.45
CA ALA A 73 -21.92 -30.72 -43.91
C ALA A 73 -22.12 -29.71 -42.76
N ALA A 74 -22.23 -28.44 -43.14
CA ALA A 74 -22.53 -27.25 -42.31
C ALA A 74 -21.38 -26.56 -41.57
N PHE A 75 -20.31 -26.27 -42.31
CA PHE A 75 -19.72 -24.93 -42.25
C PHE A 75 -20.76 -23.96 -42.85
N SER A 76 -21.41 -23.11 -42.06
CA SER A 76 -21.89 -21.75 -42.41
C SER A 76 -22.98 -21.22 -41.45
N LEU A 77 -22.78 -19.97 -41.01
CA LEU A 77 -23.70 -19.05 -40.29
C LEU A 77 -23.94 -19.42 -38.80
N LEU A 78 -23.58 -18.62 -37.79
CA LEU A 78 -23.54 -17.16 -37.69
C LEU A 78 -22.26 -16.67 -36.99
N LEU A 79 -21.31 -16.13 -37.76
CA LEU A 79 -20.41 -15.12 -37.23
C LEU A 79 -21.16 -13.78 -37.30
N SER A 80 -22.06 -13.56 -36.32
CA SER A 80 -22.63 -12.23 -36.09
C SER A 80 -21.49 -11.32 -35.67
N SER A 81 -20.89 -10.64 -36.64
CA SER A 81 -19.97 -9.53 -36.43
C SER A 81 -20.76 -8.39 -35.78
N ALA A 82 -20.88 -8.43 -34.45
CA ALA A 82 -21.27 -7.24 -33.69
C ALA A 82 -20.30 -6.10 -34.05
N PRO A 83 -20.77 -4.88 -34.33
CA PRO A 83 -19.89 -3.79 -34.72
C PRO A 83 -18.91 -3.54 -33.58
N ALA A 84 -17.62 -3.53 -33.89
CA ALA A 84 -16.51 -3.30 -32.96
C ALA A 84 -16.53 -1.90 -32.28
N HIS A 85 -17.63 -1.16 -32.39
CA HIS A 85 -17.79 0.21 -31.91
C HIS A 85 -18.15 0.26 -30.42
N ALA A 86 -18.86 -0.77 -29.89
CA ALA A 86 -19.22 -0.82 -28.47
C ALA A 86 -18.00 -1.00 -27.54
N LEU A 87 -16.94 -1.68 -28.01
CA LEU A 87 -15.71 -1.86 -27.23
C LEU A 87 -14.86 -0.57 -27.21
N PHE A 88 -14.89 0.21 -28.28
CA PHE A 88 -14.16 1.48 -28.33
C PHE A 88 -14.83 2.55 -27.47
N GLU A 89 -16.16 2.66 -27.51
CA GLU A 89 -16.91 3.66 -26.74
C GLU A 89 -16.80 3.44 -25.22
N ALA A 90 -16.99 2.19 -24.76
CA ALA A 90 -16.80 1.82 -23.35
C ALA A 90 -15.37 2.13 -22.89
N SER A 91 -14.39 1.94 -23.77
CA SER A 91 -13.00 2.24 -23.46
C SER A 91 -12.76 3.75 -23.31
N THR A 92 -13.38 4.60 -24.12
CA THR A 92 -13.23 6.07 -23.99
C THR A 92 -13.92 6.60 -22.74
N GLN A 93 -15.04 5.98 -22.37
CA GLN A 93 -15.79 6.33 -21.16
C GLN A 93 -14.96 6.10 -19.88
N ILE A 94 -14.17 5.03 -19.80
CA ILE A 94 -13.38 4.79 -18.58
C ILE A 94 -12.29 5.83 -18.35
N VAL A 95 -11.77 6.45 -19.42
CA VAL A 95 -10.77 7.52 -19.33
C VAL A 95 -11.40 8.83 -18.87
N THR A 96 -12.61 9.15 -19.34
CA THR A 96 -13.36 10.32 -18.88
C THR A 96 -13.78 10.15 -17.42
N ASP A 97 -14.29 8.98 -17.06
CA ASP A 97 -14.66 8.65 -15.68
C ASP A 97 -13.44 8.72 -14.76
N TYR A 98 -12.29 8.19 -15.21
CA TYR A 98 -11.03 8.31 -14.47
C TYR A 98 -10.66 9.76 -14.16
N THR A 99 -10.80 10.65 -15.13
CA THR A 99 -10.47 12.07 -14.93
C THR A 99 -11.38 12.72 -13.90
N ASN A 100 -12.68 12.44 -13.98
CA ASN A 100 -13.68 12.98 -13.06
C ASN A 100 -13.52 12.42 -11.64
N ASP A 101 -13.43 11.09 -11.51
CA ASP A 101 -13.32 10.40 -10.22
C ASP A 101 -11.99 10.74 -9.52
N THR A 102 -10.90 10.87 -10.29
CA THR A 102 -9.60 11.25 -9.74
C THR A 102 -9.57 12.72 -9.29
N THR A 103 -10.24 13.61 -10.02
CA THR A 103 -10.39 15.01 -9.57
C THR A 103 -11.20 15.05 -8.27
N ALA A 104 -12.32 14.33 -8.21
CA ALA A 104 -13.19 14.29 -7.04
C ALA A 104 -12.47 13.75 -5.79
N ILE A 105 -11.66 12.68 -5.92
CA ILE A 105 -10.92 12.15 -4.77
C ILE A 105 -9.80 13.08 -4.32
N LEU A 106 -9.09 13.75 -5.24
CA LEU A 106 -8.06 14.74 -4.91
C LEU A 106 -8.67 15.93 -4.15
N ASP A 107 -9.82 16.42 -4.60
CA ASP A 107 -10.55 17.50 -3.92
C ASP A 107 -11.03 17.07 -2.54
N LYS A 108 -11.55 15.85 -2.41
CA LYS A 108 -11.96 15.29 -1.12
C LYS A 108 -10.79 15.16 -0.14
N VAL A 109 -9.61 14.76 -0.62
CA VAL A 109 -8.39 14.74 0.19
C VAL A 109 -8.03 16.15 0.67
N LYS A 110 -8.01 17.14 -0.24
CA LYS A 110 -7.72 18.53 0.11
C LYS A 110 -8.70 19.07 1.15
N ALA A 111 -10.00 18.81 0.98
CA ALA A 111 -11.04 19.20 1.92
C ALA A 111 -10.85 18.52 3.30
N THR A 112 -10.57 17.22 3.32
CA THR A 112 -10.37 16.46 4.58
C THR A 112 -9.13 16.94 5.34
N LEU A 113 -8.07 17.34 4.62
CA LEU A 113 -6.85 17.90 5.22
C LEU A 113 -7.03 19.33 5.73
N ALA A 114 -7.98 20.09 5.18
CA ALA A 114 -8.29 21.46 5.60
C ALA A 114 -9.15 21.52 6.88
N LEU A 115 -9.83 20.43 7.24
CA LEU A 115 -10.60 20.33 8.49
C LEU A 115 -9.68 20.46 9.71
N ASP A 116 -10.15 21.15 10.74
CA ASP A 116 -9.43 21.25 12.02
C ASP A 116 -9.37 19.87 12.72
N LYS A 117 -8.38 19.66 13.59
CA LYS A 117 -8.23 18.42 14.37
C LYS A 117 -9.37 18.20 15.37
N ASP A 118 -10.00 19.29 15.84
CA ASP A 118 -11.03 19.27 16.87
C ASP A 118 -12.46 19.28 16.25
N ASP A 119 -12.56 19.22 14.91
CA ASP A 119 -13.84 19.20 14.20
C ASP A 119 -14.52 17.82 14.33
N PRO A 120 -15.77 17.75 14.84
CA PRO A 120 -16.49 16.48 15.00
C PRO A 120 -16.76 15.78 13.67
N ALA A 121 -16.81 16.49 12.54
CA ALA A 121 -17.01 15.92 11.22
C ALA A 121 -15.74 15.24 10.66
N LYS A 122 -14.57 15.43 11.29
CA LYS A 122 -13.30 14.93 10.74
C LYS A 122 -13.25 13.41 10.69
N GLU A 123 -13.72 12.72 11.72
CA GLU A 123 -13.71 11.26 11.77
C GLU A 123 -14.57 10.65 10.65
N ASP A 124 -15.78 11.19 10.46
CA ASP A 124 -16.69 10.75 9.41
C ASP A 124 -16.14 11.02 8.01
N ASN A 125 -15.54 12.20 7.80
CA ASN A 125 -14.89 12.56 6.53
C ASN A 125 -13.71 11.64 6.22
N VAL A 126 -12.86 11.34 7.20
CA VAL A 126 -11.74 10.40 7.03
C VAL A 126 -12.24 8.98 6.74
N LYS A 127 -13.29 8.53 7.44
CA LYS A 127 -13.89 7.20 7.21
C LYS A 127 -14.48 7.10 5.79
N ALA A 128 -15.20 8.13 5.35
CA ALA A 128 -15.74 8.21 3.99
C ALA A 128 -14.62 8.25 2.95
N LEU A 129 -13.59 9.07 3.17
CA LEU A 129 -12.43 9.17 2.28
C LEU A 129 -11.73 7.81 2.12
N ARG A 130 -11.52 7.05 3.20
CA ARG A 130 -10.91 5.73 3.11
C ARG A 130 -11.73 4.74 2.27
N LYS A 131 -13.06 4.81 2.36
CA LYS A 131 -13.96 4.01 1.52
C LYS A 131 -13.81 4.40 0.05
N ASP A 132 -13.73 5.69 -0.24
CA ASP A 132 -13.59 6.20 -1.60
C ASP A 132 -12.23 5.83 -2.20
N ILE A 133 -11.14 5.90 -1.41
CA ILE A 133 -9.81 5.43 -1.82
C ILE A 133 -9.88 3.96 -2.25
N ASN A 134 -10.46 3.10 -1.43
CA ASN A 134 -10.57 1.68 -1.76
C ASN A 134 -11.42 1.44 -3.02
N SER A 135 -12.51 2.22 -3.18
CA SER A 135 -13.40 2.11 -4.34
C SER A 135 -12.70 2.57 -5.62
N TRP A 136 -11.98 3.69 -5.57
CA TRP A 136 -11.20 4.23 -6.67
C TRP A 136 -10.06 3.26 -7.07
N VAL A 137 -9.31 2.73 -6.11
CA VAL A 137 -8.26 1.73 -6.37
C VAL A 137 -8.86 0.46 -6.98
N ALA A 138 -9.97 -0.05 -6.44
CA ALA A 138 -10.62 -1.25 -6.97
C ALA A 138 -11.10 -1.05 -8.42
N LYS A 139 -11.62 0.15 -8.74
CA LYS A 139 -12.10 0.51 -10.08
C LYS A 139 -10.96 0.60 -11.09
N TYR A 140 -9.87 1.31 -10.79
CA TYR A 140 -8.87 1.67 -11.82
C TYR A 140 -7.62 0.79 -11.86
N ARG A 141 -7.30 0.03 -10.80
CA ARG A 141 -6.04 -0.74 -10.74
C ARG A 141 -5.94 -1.85 -11.79
N ARG A 142 -7.06 -2.35 -12.31
CA ARG A 142 -7.10 -3.42 -13.33
C ARG A 142 -7.30 -2.89 -14.75
N GLU A 143 -7.45 -1.58 -14.89
CA GLU A 143 -7.73 -0.93 -16.17
C GLU A 143 -6.41 -0.53 -16.83
N ASP A 144 -5.91 -1.32 -17.77
CA ASP A 144 -4.59 -1.11 -18.38
C ASP A 144 -4.40 0.28 -19.01
N ARG A 145 -5.49 0.88 -19.50
CA ARG A 145 -5.49 2.24 -20.08
C ARG A 145 -5.22 3.34 -19.05
N VAL A 146 -5.49 3.07 -17.77
CA VAL A 146 -5.35 3.99 -16.65
C VAL A 146 -4.17 3.61 -15.77
N ALA A 147 -3.99 2.33 -15.47
CA ALA A 147 -2.95 1.85 -14.56
C ALA A 147 -1.52 2.16 -15.04
N GLY A 148 -1.30 2.32 -16.35
CA GLY A 148 -0.02 2.73 -16.93
C GLY A 148 0.26 4.23 -16.88
N LYS A 149 -0.70 5.06 -16.46
CA LYS A 149 -0.58 6.52 -16.43
C LYS A 149 0.26 7.00 -15.24
N PRO A 150 1.22 7.93 -15.44
CA PRO A 150 1.91 8.57 -14.31
C PRO A 150 0.98 9.23 -13.30
N SER A 151 -0.13 9.85 -13.73
CA SER A 151 -1.15 10.41 -12.80
C SER A 151 -1.71 9.35 -11.85
N PHE A 152 -1.96 8.13 -12.35
CA PHE A 152 -2.50 7.05 -11.54
C PHE A 152 -1.48 6.62 -10.48
N GLY A 153 -0.22 6.40 -10.89
CA GLY A 153 0.86 6.02 -9.98
C GLY A 153 1.09 7.03 -8.86
N ASN A 154 1.14 8.32 -9.20
CA ASN A 154 1.34 9.40 -8.24
C ASN A 154 0.15 9.51 -7.27
N THR A 155 -1.08 9.47 -7.78
CA THR A 155 -2.29 9.50 -6.96
C THR A 155 -2.32 8.29 -6.02
N TYR A 156 -2.08 7.08 -6.53
CA TYR A 156 -2.06 5.85 -5.73
C TYR A 156 -1.02 5.90 -4.60
N SER A 157 0.18 6.43 -4.87
CA SER A 157 1.22 6.63 -3.86
C SER A 157 0.76 7.59 -2.76
N ALA A 158 0.25 8.77 -3.14
CA ALA A 158 -0.22 9.78 -2.20
C ALA A 158 -1.39 9.27 -1.33
N LEU A 159 -2.38 8.62 -1.95
CA LEU A 159 -3.53 8.04 -1.25
C LEU A 159 -3.11 6.95 -0.26
N ASN A 160 -2.16 6.09 -0.62
CA ASN A 160 -1.66 5.05 0.29
C ASN A 160 -0.84 5.62 1.45
N ALA A 161 -0.02 6.65 1.20
CA ALA A 161 0.70 7.35 2.26
C ALA A 161 -0.28 7.97 3.28
N LEU A 162 -1.36 8.56 2.79
CA LEU A 162 -2.41 9.15 3.61
C LEU A 162 -3.23 8.09 4.38
N ALA A 163 -3.70 7.05 3.69
CA ALA A 163 -4.46 5.97 4.30
C ALA A 163 -3.63 5.22 5.36
N GLY A 164 -2.33 5.03 5.11
CA GLY A 164 -1.37 4.47 6.06
C GLY A 164 -1.26 5.31 7.34
N HIS A 165 -1.23 6.64 7.23
CA HIS A 165 -1.26 7.52 8.40
C HIS A 165 -2.54 7.32 9.22
N PHE A 166 -3.71 7.36 8.58
CA PHE A 166 -4.98 7.16 9.27
C PHE A 166 -5.14 5.76 9.86
N ASN A 167 -4.53 4.73 9.27
CA ASN A 167 -4.49 3.38 9.82
C ASN A 167 -3.69 3.30 11.13
N SER A 168 -2.53 3.94 11.17
CA SER A 168 -1.61 3.81 12.31
C SER A 168 -1.95 4.76 13.46
N PHE A 169 -2.43 5.97 13.15
CA PHE A 169 -2.60 7.03 14.15
C PHE A 169 -4.07 7.40 14.43
N GLY A 170 -5.01 6.98 13.59
CA GLY A 170 -6.41 7.40 13.67
C GLY A 170 -6.73 8.68 12.89
N ALA A 171 -8.00 9.07 12.87
CA ALA A 171 -8.51 10.17 12.03
C ALA A 171 -8.16 11.57 12.56
N THR A 172 -8.10 11.72 13.89
CA THR A 172 -7.85 13.00 14.57
C THR A 172 -6.36 13.30 14.77
N ALA A 173 -5.49 12.31 14.53
CA ALA A 173 -4.07 12.47 14.74
C ALA A 173 -3.43 13.41 13.71
N PRO A 174 -2.71 14.46 14.14
CA PRO A 174 -2.10 15.42 13.23
C PRO A 174 -1.01 14.77 12.37
N ILE A 175 -0.99 15.12 11.09
CA ILE A 175 0.04 14.66 10.15
C ILE A 175 1.32 15.48 10.39
N PRO A 176 2.50 14.85 10.54
CA PRO A 176 3.76 15.58 10.68
C PRO A 176 4.01 16.55 9.52
N LYS A 177 4.43 17.80 9.83
CA LYS A 177 4.56 18.90 8.85
C LYS A 177 5.32 18.51 7.57
N LYS A 178 6.51 17.91 7.71
CA LYS A 178 7.33 17.45 6.57
C LYS A 178 6.62 16.40 5.70
N ARG A 179 5.82 15.53 6.30
CA ARG A 179 5.04 14.52 5.58
C ARG A 179 3.87 15.18 4.83
N LEU A 180 3.21 16.14 5.48
CA LEU A 180 2.12 16.91 4.91
C LEU A 180 2.60 17.71 3.68
N GLU A 181 3.71 18.42 3.77
CA GLU A 181 4.30 19.18 2.65
C GLU A 181 4.60 18.28 1.45
N ARG A 182 5.18 17.10 1.69
CA ARG A 182 5.41 16.11 0.63
C ARG A 182 4.10 15.61 0.02
N LEU A 183 3.10 15.32 0.85
CA LEU A 183 1.79 14.85 0.38
C LEU A 183 1.11 15.91 -0.50
N GLN A 184 1.13 17.18 -0.09
CA GLN A 184 0.59 18.29 -0.90
C GLN A 184 1.27 18.37 -2.26
N LYS A 185 2.61 18.29 -2.28
CA LYS A 185 3.37 18.26 -3.54
C LYS A 185 2.97 17.08 -4.43
N GLU A 186 2.87 15.87 -3.88
CA GLU A 186 2.48 14.67 -4.65
C GLU A 186 1.05 14.79 -5.21
N LEU A 187 0.12 15.39 -4.45
CA LEU A 187 -1.26 15.64 -4.91
C LEU A 187 -1.31 16.68 -6.03
N ASP A 188 -0.51 17.74 -5.94
CA ASP A 188 -0.46 18.78 -6.97
C ASP A 188 0.23 18.28 -8.25
N ASP A 189 1.31 17.49 -8.11
CA ASP A 189 1.95 16.81 -9.23
C ASP A 189 0.99 15.83 -9.92
N ALA A 190 0.20 15.07 -9.14
CA ALA A 190 -0.84 14.18 -9.67
C ALA A 190 -1.93 14.96 -10.43
N ALA A 191 -2.41 16.07 -9.88
CA ALA A 191 -3.40 16.93 -10.54
C ALA A 191 -2.84 17.50 -11.86
N LEU A 192 -1.59 17.95 -11.87
CA LEU A 192 -0.94 18.46 -13.07
C LEU A 192 -0.81 17.38 -14.15
N LEU A 193 -0.44 16.16 -13.78
CA LEU A 193 -0.39 15.03 -14.73
C LEU A 193 -1.78 14.67 -15.26
N LEU A 194 -2.80 14.73 -14.40
CA LEU A 194 -4.19 14.47 -14.79
C LEU A 194 -4.69 15.48 -15.84
N THR A 195 -4.43 16.78 -15.64
CA THR A 195 -4.78 17.81 -16.64
C THR A 195 -4.08 17.63 -17.98
N ARG A 196 -2.90 17.00 -17.97
CA ARG A 196 -2.12 16.65 -19.17
C ARG A 196 -2.53 15.31 -19.78
N ASN A 197 -3.54 14.64 -19.22
CA ASN A 197 -3.96 13.28 -19.57
C ASN A 197 -2.81 12.27 -19.57
N ARG A 198 -1.85 12.44 -18.63
CA ARG A 198 -0.68 11.58 -18.52
C ARG A 198 -0.86 10.52 -17.47
#